data_AF-A0A645HFK3-F1
#
_entry.id   AF-A0A645HFK3-F1
#
_cell.length_a   1.000
_cell.length_b   1.000
_cell.length_c   1.000
_cell.angle_alpha   90.00
_cell.angle_beta   90.00
_cell.angle_gamma   90.00
#
_symmetry.space_group_name_H-M   'P 1'
#
loop_
_entity.id
_entity.type
_entity.pdbx_description
1 polymer ?
#
loop_
_entity_poly.entity_id
_entity_poly.type
_entity_poly.pdbx_seq_one_letter_code
_entity_poly.pdbx_strand_id
1 'polypeptide(L)' 'MKEAEEFTKNQGYNTILLGAQETAVNFYSKLGYEIYGEPFEDAGMPHLHMRKKMSQP' A
#
# COMPACT_ATOMS: atom_id res chain seq x y z
N MET A 1 -2.87 -3.56 9.36
CA MET A 1 -1.56 -3.21 8.75
C MET A 1 -0.40 -3.99 9.36
N LYS A 2 -0.22 -4.03 10.69
CA LYS A 2 0.84 -4.83 11.32
C LYS A 2 0.83 -6.31 10.93
N GLU A 3 -0.33 -6.97 10.95
CA GLU A 3 -0.46 -8.37 10.55
C GLU A 3 -0.05 -8.62 9.09
N ALA A 4 -0.40 -7.70 8.17
CA ALA A 4 0.01 -7.78 6.77
C ALA A 4 1.54 -7.64 6.63
N GLU A 5 2.16 -6.77 7.42
CA GLU A 5 3.61 -6.60 7.45
C GLU A 5 4.34 -7.83 8.03
N GLU A 6 3.80 -8.43 9.08
CA GLU A 6 4.31 -9.68 9.66
C GLU A 6 4.16 -10.85 8.68
N PHE A 7 3.00 -10.99 8.04
CA PHE A 7 2.77 -11.99 7.00
C PHE A 7 3.78 -11.82 5.85
N THR A 8 3.96 -10.59 5.36
CA THR A 8 4.90 -10.26 4.29
C THR A 8 6.32 -10.70 4.65
N LYS A 9 6.79 -10.39 5.87
CA LYS A 9 8.10 -10.82 6.38
C LYS A 9 8.21 -12.34 6.48
N ASN A 10 7.21 -13.00 7.07
CA ASN A 10 7.22 -14.45 7.31
C ASN A 10 7.18 -15.26 6.01
N GLN A 11 6.59 -14.72 4.95
CA GLN A 11 6.55 -15.36 3.63
C GLN A 11 7.74 -14.98 2.74
N GLY A 12 8.68 -14.14 3.21
CA GLY A 12 9.84 -13.70 2.44
C GLY A 12 9.53 -12.68 1.34
N TYR A 13 8.34 -12.06 1.36
CA TYR A 13 8.01 -10.95 0.48
C TYR A 13 8.69 -9.66 0.96
N ASN A 14 8.87 -8.71 0.04
CA ASN A 14 9.57 -7.44 0.32
C ASN A 14 8.71 -6.19 0.04
N THR A 15 7.50 -6.36 -0.46
CA THR A 15 6.65 -5.25 -0.90
C THR A 15 5.18 -5.58 -0.65
N ILE A 16 4.44 -4.61 -0.11
CA ILE A 16 2.97 -4.65 -0.06
C ILE A 16 2.44 -3.66 -1.10
N LEU A 17 1.47 -4.11 -1.91
CA LEU A 17 0.77 -3.28 -2.90
C LEU A 17 -0.69 -3.16 -2.50
N LEU A 18 -1.28 -1.97 -2.68
CA LEU A 18 -2.70 -1.72 -2.48
C LEU A 18 -3.21 -0.62 -3.42
N GLY A 19 -4.53 -0.56 -3.59
CA GLY A 19 -5.22 0.58 -4.15
C GLY A 19 -5.92 1.35 -3.04
N ALA A 20 -5.49 2.58 -2.76
CA ALA A 20 -6.12 3.41 -1.76
C ALA A 20 -7.12 4.34 -2.43
N GLN A 21 -8.35 4.41 -1.90
CA GLN A 21 -9.25 5.51 -2.24
C GLN A 21 -8.54 6.84 -1.95
N GLU A 22 -8.76 7.85 -2.78
CA GLU A 22 -8.08 9.15 -2.69
C GLU A 22 -8.12 9.77 -1.27
N THR A 23 -9.25 9.63 -0.58
CA THR A 23 -9.47 10.10 0.80
C THR A 23 -8.61 9.37 1.85
N ALA A 24 -8.16 8.14 1.58
CA ALA A 24 -7.37 7.31 2.47
C ALA A 24 -5.85 7.43 2.24
N VAL A 25 -5.42 8.11 1.17
CA VAL A 25 -4.00 8.23 0.79
C VAL A 25 -3.15 8.74 1.94
N ASN A 26 -3.57 9.82 2.62
CA ASN A 26 -2.82 10.40 3.74
C ASN A 26 -2.65 9.42 4.92
N PHE A 27 -3.62 8.52 5.13
CA PHE A 27 -3.50 7.49 6.15
C PHE A 27 -2.37 6.50 5.80
N TYR A 28 -2.34 6.02 4.56
CA TYR A 28 -1.31 5.08 4.12
C TYR A 28 0.08 5.73 3.99
N SER A 29 0.15 6.99 3.56
CA SER A 29 1.41 7.75 3.53
C SER A 29 2.06 7.85 4.92
N LYS A 30 1.27 8.08 5.98
CA LYS A 30 1.76 8.06 7.37
C LYS A 30 2.27 6.70 7.83
N LEU A 31 1.86 5.62 7.16
CA LEU A 31 2.34 4.26 7.41
C LEU A 31 3.55 3.88 6.56
N GLY A 32 4.07 4.81 5.75
CA GLY A 32 5.23 4.60 4.88
C GLY A 32 4.91 3.99 3.52
N TYR A 33 3.65 4.06 3.08
CA TYR A 33 3.29 3.73 1.70
C TYR A 33 3.54 4.93 0.79
N GLU A 34 3.93 4.66 -0.45
CA GLU A 34 4.20 5.64 -1.49
C GLU A 34 3.28 5.39 -2.67
N ILE A 35 2.79 6.47 -3.29
CA ILE A 35 2.04 6.39 -4.56
C ILE A 35 2.99 5.89 -5.66
N TYR A 36 2.49 5.04 -6.55
CA TYR A 36 3.20 4.64 -7.75
C TYR A 36 2.21 4.46 -8.91
N GLY A 37 2.61 4.77 -10.14
CA GLY A 37 1.72 4.64 -11.30
C GLY A 37 0.61 5.69 -11.31
N GLU A 38 -0.37 5.46 -12.20
CA GLU A 38 -1.46 6.40 -12.47
C GLU A 38 -2.68 6.15 -11.56
N PRO A 39 -3.52 7.18 -11.31
CA PRO A 39 -4.82 6.99 -10.68
C PRO A 39 -5.73 6.07 -11.49
N PHE A 40 -6.64 5.37 -10.82
CA PHE A 40 -7.63 4.49 -11.46
C PHE A 40 -9.00 4.61 -10.78
N GLU A 41 -10.05 4.21 -11.49
CA GLU A 41 -11.39 4.13 -10.94
C GLU A 41 -11.68 2.71 -10.45
N ASP A 42 -12.17 2.59 -9.22
CA ASP A 42 -12.67 1.35 -8.66
C ASP A 42 -13.97 1.62 -7.91
N ALA A 43 -15.00 0.83 -8.19
CA ALA A 43 -16.37 1.02 -7.71
C ALA A 43 -16.91 2.47 -7.87
N GLY A 44 -16.55 3.16 -8.95
CA GLY A 44 -16.98 4.54 -9.22
C GLY A 44 -16.28 5.61 -8.38
N MET A 45 -15.17 5.28 -7.71
CA MET A 45 -14.39 6.19 -6.88
C MET A 45 -12.93 6.26 -7.33
N PRO A 46 -12.27 7.43 -7.23
CA PRO A 46 -10.86 7.57 -7.56
C PRO A 46 -9.97 6.86 -6.54
N HIS A 47 -9.06 6.05 -7.05
CA HIS A 47 -8.06 5.32 -6.29
C HIS A 47 -6.65 5.61 -6.81
N LEU A 48 -5.68 5.50 -5.91
CA LEU A 48 -4.26 5.59 -6.19
C LEU A 48 -3.59 4.28 -5.83
N HIS A 49 -2.77 3.77 -6.74
CA HIS A 49 -1.88 2.67 -6.46
C HIS A 49 -0.82 3.10 -5.43
N MET A 50 -0.69 2.34 -4.34
CA MET A 50 0.29 2.61 -3.30
C MET A 50 1.09 1.35 -2.94
N ARG A 51 2.38 1.54 -2.62
CA ARG A 51 3.29 0.46 -2.25
C ARG A 51 4.05 0.80 -0.98
N LYS A 52 4.38 -0.21 -0.18
CA LYS A 52 5.35 -0.09 0.91
C LYS A 52 6.43 -1.14 0.73
N LYS A 53 7.68 -0.68 0.65
CA LYS A 53 8.85 -1.57 0.68
C LYS A 53 9.12 -1.97 2.11
N MET A 54 9.34 -3.26 2.33
CA MET A 54 9.69 -3.83 3.63
C MET A 54 11.18 -4.09 3.65
N SER A 55 11.88 -3.58 4.66
CA SER A 55 13.25 -3.98 4.94
C SER A 55 13.24 -5.45 5.31
N GLN A 56 13.95 -6.28 4.55
CA GLN A 56 14.22 -7.65 4.96
C GLN A 56 15.30 -7.65 6.05
N PRO A 57 15.25 -8.60 6.99
CA PRO A 57 16.36 -8.84 7.90
C PRO A 57 17.62 -9.30 7.16
#